data_AF-A0A354QTJ2-F1
#
_entry.id   AF-A0A354QTJ2-F1
#
_cell.length_a   1.000
_cell.length_b   1.000
_cell.length_c   1.000
_cell.angle_alpha   90.00
_cell.angle_beta   90.00
_cell.angle_gamma   90.00
#
_symmetry.space_group_name_H-M   'P 1'
#
loop_
_entity.id
_entity.type
_entity.pdbx_description
1 polymer ?
#
loop_
_entity_poly.entity_id
_entity_poly.type
_entity_poly.pdbx_seq_one_letter_code
_entity_poly.pdbx_strand_id
1 'polypeptide(L)'
;MSHLQYTAKSHHLQWNMKPLSKICHQLYRDYCPNSLKHRRNVSLSKVSDESLLVLLLLQAELGIKSQRHFHRICQLFPCGRLLERSRFNRRSRQLIWLLQLIRQAMNDQVSSNNIVIMDSFPLPLCQSVRNHRASIFEGVADIGYNASKHQWFYGFKVHML
;
A
#
# COMPACT_ATOMS: atom_id res chain seq x y z
N MET A 1 -16.26 32.98 -10.78
CA MET A 1 -15.93 31.54 -10.90
C MET A 1 -14.86 31.20 -9.86
N SER A 2 -15.27 30.84 -8.65
CA SER A 2 -14.37 30.48 -7.54
C SER A 2 -14.52 28.98 -7.26
N HIS A 3 -13.87 28.13 -8.06
CA HIS A 3 -14.11 26.67 -8.04
C HIS A 3 -12.91 25.81 -7.63
N LEU A 4 -11.99 26.34 -6.83
CA LEU A 4 -11.00 25.49 -6.13
C LEU A 4 -10.81 26.00 -4.70
N GLN A 5 -11.80 25.75 -3.85
CA GLN A 5 -11.57 25.77 -2.41
C GLN A 5 -10.71 24.53 -2.08
N TYR A 6 -9.41 24.74 -1.95
CA TYR A 6 -8.49 23.72 -1.49
C TYR A 6 -8.78 23.41 -0.01
N THR A 7 -9.61 22.40 0.23
CA THR A 7 -9.91 21.83 1.56
C THR A 7 -8.81 20.87 1.99
N ALA A 8 -7.54 21.29 1.97
CA ALA A 8 -6.52 20.55 2.71
C ALA A 8 -6.56 20.93 4.18
N LYS A 9 -7.51 20.32 4.87
CA LYS A 9 -7.20 19.79 6.18
C LYS A 9 -7.44 18.30 6.07
N SER A 10 -6.39 17.52 5.85
CA SER A 10 -6.41 16.12 6.27
C SER A 10 -6.47 16.14 7.80
N HIS A 11 -7.61 16.54 8.34
CA HIS A 11 -7.91 16.32 9.74
C HIS A 11 -7.70 14.82 9.91
N HIS A 12 -6.69 14.46 10.71
CA HIS A 12 -6.42 13.10 11.15
C HIS A 12 -7.75 12.36 11.25
N LEU A 13 -8.03 11.55 10.24
CA LEU A 13 -9.34 10.96 10.06
C LEU A 13 -9.65 10.26 11.38
N GLN A 14 -10.76 10.66 11.99
CA GLN A 14 -11.37 9.93 13.09
C GLN A 14 -11.86 8.59 12.51
N TRP A 15 -10.92 7.72 12.16
CA TRP A 15 -11.20 6.43 11.56
C TRP A 15 -11.77 5.55 12.65
N ASN A 16 -13.06 5.30 12.53
CA ASN A 16 -13.65 4.20 13.28
C ASN A 16 -13.15 2.89 12.65
N MET A 17 -12.51 2.05 13.46
CA MET A 17 -11.99 0.75 13.01
C MET A 17 -13.09 -0.18 12.49
N LYS A 18 -14.34 0.01 12.94
CA LYS A 18 -15.49 -0.82 12.51
C LYS A 18 -15.81 -0.65 11.01
N PRO A 19 -16.01 0.57 10.47
CA PRO A 19 -16.13 0.80 9.03
C PRO A 19 -14.97 0.23 8.22
N LEU A 20 -13.73 0.47 8.64
CA LEU A 20 -12.55 0.01 7.90
C LEU A 20 -12.53 -1.53 7.82
N SER A 21 -12.80 -2.20 8.94
CA SER A 21 -12.90 -3.66 8.97
C SER A 21 -14.02 -4.18 8.06
N LYS A 22 -15.16 -3.49 7.98
CA LYS A 22 -16.27 -3.86 7.10
C LYS A 22 -15.89 -3.74 5.63
N ILE A 23 -15.22 -2.64 5.25
CA ILE A 23 -14.71 -2.43 3.89
C ILE A 23 -13.69 -3.52 3.53
N CYS A 24 -12.71 -3.77 4.40
CA CYS A 24 -11.70 -4.80 4.17
C CYS A 24 -12.31 -6.19 4.01
N HIS A 25 -13.32 -6.52 4.82
CA HIS A 25 -14.03 -7.79 4.70
C HIS A 25 -14.73 -7.93 3.36
N GLN A 26 -15.44 -6.88 2.91
CA GLN A 26 -16.12 -6.89 1.60
C GLN A 26 -15.12 -7.04 0.45
N LEU A 27 -14.06 -6.23 0.43
CA LEU A 27 -13.02 -6.30 -0.60
C LEU A 27 -12.32 -7.66 -0.62
N TYR A 28 -12.03 -8.23 0.56
CA TYR A 28 -11.45 -9.57 0.65
C TYR A 28 -12.41 -10.63 0.11
N ARG A 29 -13.70 -10.55 0.45
CA ARG A 29 -14.72 -11.49 -0.06
C ARG A 29 -14.79 -11.46 -1.58
N ASP A 30 -14.84 -10.26 -2.16
CA ASP A 30 -15.11 -10.05 -3.59
C ASP A 30 -13.88 -10.37 -4.45
N TYR A 31 -12.68 -9.98 -4.02
CA TYR A 31 -11.48 -10.02 -4.86
C TYR A 31 -10.45 -11.09 -4.48
N CYS A 32 -10.55 -11.70 -3.29
CA CYS A 32 -9.53 -12.66 -2.88
C CYS A 32 -9.63 -13.98 -3.68
N PRO A 33 -8.54 -14.39 -4.36
CA PRO A 33 -8.55 -15.60 -5.18
C PRO A 33 -8.66 -16.86 -4.32
N ASN A 34 -9.26 -17.91 -4.88
CA ASN A 34 -9.45 -19.19 -4.19
C ASN A 34 -8.12 -19.81 -3.73
N SER A 35 -7.03 -19.58 -4.46
CA SER A 35 -5.69 -20.03 -4.10
C SER A 35 -5.19 -19.43 -2.78
N LEU A 36 -5.56 -18.18 -2.49
CA LEU A 36 -5.20 -17.49 -1.25
C LEU A 36 -6.19 -17.83 -0.13
N LYS A 37 -7.50 -17.88 -0.44
CA LYS A 37 -8.58 -18.27 0.52
C LYS A 37 -8.37 -19.69 1.06
N HIS A 38 -8.06 -20.64 0.21
CA HIS A 38 -7.93 -22.07 0.55
C HIS A 38 -6.47 -22.52 0.61
N ARG A 39 -5.55 -21.61 0.93
CA ARG A 39 -4.12 -21.96 1.05
C ARG A 39 -3.90 -23.00 2.15
N ARG A 40 -2.80 -23.73 2.05
CA ARG A 40 -2.38 -24.71 3.06
C ARG A 40 -2.34 -24.07 4.46
N ASN A 41 -2.85 -24.79 5.44
CA ASN A 41 -2.86 -24.40 6.86
C ASN A 41 -3.63 -23.11 7.18
N VAL A 42 -4.57 -22.68 6.32
CA VAL A 42 -5.40 -21.50 6.59
C VAL A 42 -6.23 -21.65 7.87
N SER A 43 -6.76 -22.84 8.14
CA SER A 43 -7.50 -23.16 9.37
C SER A 43 -6.65 -23.07 10.65
N LEU A 44 -5.32 -23.21 10.54
CA LEU A 44 -4.38 -23.08 11.65
C LEU A 44 -3.92 -21.63 11.88
N SER A 45 -4.42 -20.69 11.08
CA SER A 45 -3.99 -19.30 11.12
C SER A 45 -4.58 -18.59 12.33
N LYS A 46 -3.70 -18.07 13.21
CA LYS A 46 -4.09 -17.32 14.43
C LYS A 46 -4.71 -15.95 14.15
N VAL A 47 -4.46 -15.40 12.96
CA VAL A 47 -4.95 -14.07 12.55
C VAL A 47 -5.58 -14.24 11.18
N SER A 48 -6.76 -13.67 10.95
CA SER A 48 -7.41 -13.72 9.63
C SER A 48 -6.65 -12.87 8.60
N ASP A 49 -6.91 -13.06 7.31
CA ASP A 49 -6.32 -12.22 6.27
C ASP A 49 -6.93 -10.83 6.25
N GLU A 50 -8.21 -10.72 6.55
CA GLU A 50 -8.97 -9.49 6.68
C GLU A 50 -8.39 -8.59 7.78
N SER A 51 -8.08 -9.16 8.95
CA SER A 51 -7.44 -8.38 10.03
C SER A 51 -6.04 -7.92 9.64
N LEU A 52 -5.27 -8.74 8.91
CA LEU A 52 -3.98 -8.30 8.39
C LEU A 52 -4.12 -7.21 7.33
N LEU A 53 -5.15 -7.28 6.48
CA LEU A 53 -5.45 -6.25 5.48
C LEU A 53 -5.77 -4.91 6.16
N VAL A 54 -6.60 -4.93 7.20
CA VAL A 54 -6.88 -3.75 8.05
C VAL A 54 -5.60 -3.17 8.63
N LEU A 55 -4.71 -4.02 9.17
CA LEU A 55 -3.43 -3.57 9.72
C LEU A 55 -2.52 -2.95 8.66
N LEU A 56 -2.50 -3.47 7.44
CA LEU A 56 -1.69 -2.92 6.35
C LEU A 56 -2.22 -1.56 5.88
N LEU A 57 -3.54 -1.40 5.78
CA LEU A 57 -4.14 -0.11 5.48
C LEU A 57 -3.88 0.88 6.61
N LEU A 58 -4.04 0.46 7.87
CA LEU A 58 -3.69 1.31 9.02
C LEU A 58 -2.22 1.74 8.99
N GLN A 59 -1.30 0.85 8.63
CA GLN A 59 0.12 1.20 8.47
C GLN A 59 0.32 2.29 7.42
N ALA A 60 -0.34 2.14 6.26
CA ALA A 60 -0.25 3.09 5.16
C ALA A 60 -0.82 4.47 5.56
N GLU A 61 -1.98 4.48 6.22
CA GLU A 61 -2.62 5.71 6.71
C GLU A 61 -1.78 6.44 7.76
N LEU A 62 -1.11 5.70 8.64
CA LEU A 62 -0.18 6.28 9.61
C LEU A 62 1.14 6.77 8.97
N GLY A 63 1.34 6.56 7.67
CA GLY A 63 2.56 6.94 6.97
C GLY A 63 3.80 6.13 7.40
N ILE A 64 3.62 4.99 8.07
CA ILE A 64 4.73 4.21 8.60
C ILE A 64 5.33 3.34 7.50
N LYS A 65 6.43 3.81 6.92
CA LYS A 65 7.15 3.08 5.85
C LYS A 65 7.84 1.81 6.34
N SER A 66 8.24 1.76 7.61
CA SER A 66 8.97 0.63 8.18
C SER A 66 8.02 -0.40 8.78
N GLN A 67 7.90 -1.55 8.12
CA GLN A 67 7.09 -2.67 8.61
C GLN A 67 7.57 -3.20 9.98
N ARG A 68 8.88 -3.11 10.25
CA ARG A 68 9.46 -3.45 11.56
C ARG A 68 8.99 -2.49 12.64
N HIS A 69 8.96 -1.19 12.34
CA HIS A 69 8.49 -0.18 13.29
C HIS A 69 7.00 -0.35 13.56
N PHE A 70 6.19 -0.52 12.51
CA PHE A 70 4.76 -0.76 12.64
C PHE A 70 4.46 -2.01 13.47
N HIS A 71 5.13 -3.14 13.21
CA HIS A 71 4.98 -4.37 13.98
C HIS A 71 5.22 -4.16 15.49
N ARG A 72 6.23 -3.36 15.86
CA ARG A 72 6.50 -3.00 17.26
C ARG A 72 5.36 -2.19 17.88
N ILE A 73 4.77 -1.27 17.14
CA ILE A 73 3.59 -0.51 17.60
C ILE A 73 2.41 -1.46 17.80
N CYS A 74 2.18 -2.39 16.86
CA CYS A 74 1.09 -3.34 16.98
C CYS A 74 1.19 -4.24 18.22
N GLN A 75 2.41 -4.48 18.73
CA GLN A 75 2.61 -5.23 19.97
C GLN A 75 2.14 -4.49 21.23
N LEU A 76 1.92 -3.17 21.14
CA LEU A 76 1.42 -2.34 22.24
C LEU A 76 -0.11 -2.39 22.35
N PHE A 77 -0.83 -2.95 21.37
CA PHE A 77 -2.27 -3.05 21.45
C PHE A 77 -2.70 -4.08 22.51
N PRO A 78 -3.66 -3.75 23.39
CA PRO A 78 -4.11 -4.64 24.46
C PRO A 78 -4.83 -5.91 23.95
N CYS A 79 -5.18 -5.95 22.65
CA CYS A 79 -5.94 -7.01 22.02
C CYS A 79 -5.05 -8.02 21.25
N GLY A 80 -4.30 -8.84 21.98
CA GLY A 80 -3.96 -10.19 21.52
C GLY A 80 -2.66 -10.39 20.74
N ARG A 81 -2.16 -11.63 20.81
CA ARG A 81 -0.89 -12.12 20.24
C ARG A 81 -0.85 -11.91 18.73
N LEU A 82 -0.29 -10.77 18.30
CA LEU A 82 0.07 -10.54 16.91
C LEU A 82 0.95 -11.69 16.39
N LEU A 83 0.94 -11.90 15.07
CA LEU A 83 1.88 -12.83 14.45
C LEU A 83 3.32 -12.45 14.83
N GLU A 84 4.16 -13.48 15.00
CA GLU A 84 5.60 -13.31 15.07
C GLU A 84 6.08 -12.49 13.85
N ARG A 85 7.07 -11.62 14.03
CA ARG A 85 7.52 -10.65 13.01
C ARG A 85 7.76 -11.28 11.64
N SER A 86 8.41 -12.44 11.60
CA SER A 86 8.67 -13.16 10.34
C SER A 86 7.37 -13.58 9.64
N ARG A 87 6.41 -14.10 10.41
CA ARG A 87 5.10 -14.52 9.89
C ARG A 87 4.24 -13.34 9.46
N PHE A 88 4.27 -12.24 10.21
CA PHE A 88 3.61 -10.99 9.82
C PHE A 88 4.13 -10.53 8.45
N ASN A 89 5.45 -10.33 8.31
CA ASN A 89 6.05 -9.89 7.06
C ASN A 89 5.73 -10.81 5.88
N ARG A 90 5.82 -12.14 6.08
CA ARG A 90 5.52 -13.11 5.02
C ARG A 90 4.07 -13.02 4.56
N ARG A 91 3.11 -12.93 5.50
CA ARG A 91 1.68 -12.84 5.15
C ARG A 91 1.32 -11.49 4.57
N SER A 92 1.91 -10.40 5.06
CA SER A 92 1.71 -9.09 4.44
C SER A 92 2.14 -9.08 2.98
N ARG A 93 3.29 -9.69 2.65
CA ARG A 93 3.74 -9.82 1.26
C ARG A 93 2.78 -10.63 0.39
N GLN A 94 2.17 -11.68 0.95
CA GLN A 94 1.14 -12.45 0.24
C GLN A 94 -0.11 -11.60 -0.05
N LEU A 95 -0.49 -10.72 0.89
CA LEU A 95 -1.64 -9.82 0.76
C LEU A 95 -1.38 -8.60 -0.14
N ILE A 96 -0.13 -8.22 -0.39
CA ILE A 96 0.20 -7.15 -1.36
C ILE A 96 -0.37 -7.48 -2.74
N TRP A 97 -0.33 -8.74 -3.16
CA TRP A 97 -0.93 -9.17 -4.43
C TRP A 97 -2.44 -8.97 -4.45
N LEU A 98 -3.12 -9.25 -3.33
CA LEU A 98 -4.55 -8.99 -3.21
C LEU A 98 -4.87 -7.48 -3.30
N LEU A 99 -4.07 -6.64 -2.64
CA LEU A 99 -4.22 -5.18 -2.76
C LEU A 99 -4.08 -4.70 -4.21
N GLN A 100 -3.17 -5.30 -4.99
CA GLN A 100 -3.03 -4.98 -6.41
C GLN A 100 -4.25 -5.40 -7.23
N LEU A 101 -4.81 -6.58 -6.97
CA LEU A 101 -6.05 -7.05 -7.61
C LEU A 101 -7.24 -6.14 -7.28
N ILE A 102 -7.39 -5.78 -6.00
CA ILE A 102 -8.42 -4.82 -5.56
C ILE A 102 -8.26 -3.50 -6.31
N ARG A 103 -7.04 -2.96 -6.37
CA ARG A 103 -6.76 -1.71 -7.09
C ARG A 103 -7.11 -1.82 -8.58
N GLN A 104 -6.74 -2.91 -9.24
CA GLN A 104 -7.07 -3.12 -10.66
C GLN A 104 -8.58 -3.15 -10.86
N ALA A 105 -9.30 -3.92 -10.04
CA ALA A 105 -10.75 -4.00 -10.15
C ALA A 105 -11.46 -2.67 -9.85
N MET A 106 -10.91 -1.85 -8.94
CA MET A 106 -11.42 -0.49 -8.71
C MET A 106 -11.15 0.42 -9.93
N ASN A 107 -10.00 0.27 -10.58
CA ASN A 107 -9.68 1.01 -11.79
C ASN A 107 -10.57 0.60 -12.97
N ASP A 108 -10.93 -0.68 -13.08
CA ASP A 108 -11.82 -1.18 -14.15
C ASP A 108 -13.25 -0.64 -14.03
N GLN A 109 -13.65 -0.15 -12.85
CA GLN A 109 -14.94 0.52 -12.64
C GLN A 109 -14.95 1.96 -13.16
N VAL A 110 -13.78 2.54 -13.45
CA VAL A 110 -13.67 3.89 -14.00
C VAL A 110 -13.97 3.80 -15.50
N SER A 111 -15.07 4.43 -15.93
CA SER A 111 -15.47 4.42 -17.34
C SER A 111 -14.44 5.14 -18.22
N SER A 112 -14.26 4.68 -19.46
CA SER A 112 -13.37 5.31 -20.44
C SER A 112 -13.74 6.77 -20.78
N ASN A 113 -14.97 7.18 -20.47
CA ASN A 113 -15.50 8.51 -20.75
C ASN A 113 -15.29 9.47 -19.57
N ASN A 114 -14.69 9.00 -18.46
CA ASN A 114 -14.42 9.82 -17.29
C ASN A 114 -13.15 10.66 -17.51
N ILE A 115 -13.21 11.93 -17.11
CA ILE A 115 -12.00 12.74 -16.95
C ILE A 115 -11.30 12.26 -15.67
N VAL A 116 -10.07 11.78 -15.80
CA VAL A 116 -9.24 11.29 -14.69
C VAL A 116 -8.08 12.25 -14.43
N ILE A 117 -7.76 12.47 -13.16
CA ILE A 117 -6.57 13.22 -12.77
C ILE A 117 -5.40 12.25 -12.75
N MET A 118 -4.46 12.41 -13.67
CA MET A 118 -3.20 11.68 -13.61
C MET A 118 -2.14 12.52 -12.90
N ASP A 119 -1.48 11.92 -11.91
CA ASP A 119 -0.29 12.50 -11.28
C ASP A 119 0.91 11.57 -11.48
N SER A 120 2.11 12.16 -11.50
CA SER A 120 3.34 11.38 -11.58
C SER A 120 4.40 11.88 -10.63
N PHE A 121 5.14 10.95 -10.03
CA PHE A 121 6.21 11.28 -9.09
C PHE A 121 7.38 10.30 -9.22
N PRO A 122 8.59 10.71 -8.79
CA PRO A 122 9.76 9.84 -8.86
C PRO A 122 9.74 8.86 -7.69
N LEU A 123 10.01 7.60 -7.97
CA LEU A 123 10.28 6.55 -7.00
C LEU A 123 11.79 6.25 -7.01
N PRO A 124 12.60 7.02 -6.27
CA PRO A 124 14.04 6.81 -6.20
C PRO A 124 14.35 5.49 -5.49
N LEU A 125 15.24 4.69 -6.10
CA LEU A 125 15.70 3.42 -5.53
C LEU A 125 16.92 3.59 -4.63
N CYS A 126 17.64 4.70 -4.79
CA CYS A 126 18.77 5.06 -3.96
C CYS A 126 18.84 6.58 -3.74
N GLN A 127 19.75 6.98 -2.85
CA GLN A 127 20.13 8.39 -2.73
C GLN A 127 20.86 8.85 -4.00
N SER A 128 20.77 10.14 -4.34
CA SER A 128 21.34 10.73 -5.56
C SER A 128 22.82 10.43 -5.76
N VAL A 129 23.61 10.44 -4.67
CA VAL A 129 25.05 10.11 -4.66
C VAL A 129 25.37 8.69 -5.13
N ARG A 130 24.37 7.82 -5.22
CA ARG A 130 24.49 6.43 -5.68
C ARG A 130 23.88 6.18 -7.06
N ASN A 131 23.35 7.20 -7.74
CA ASN A 131 22.63 7.03 -9.01
C ASN A 131 23.43 6.23 -10.06
N HIS A 132 24.72 6.55 -10.24
CA HIS A 132 25.58 5.85 -11.21
C HIS A 132 26.18 4.53 -10.69
N ARG A 133 25.92 4.15 -9.44
CA ARG A 133 26.50 2.95 -8.80
C ARG A 133 25.45 1.87 -8.50
N ALA A 134 24.16 2.20 -8.59
CA ALA A 134 23.09 1.26 -8.29
C ALA A 134 22.75 0.45 -9.56
N SER A 135 22.80 -0.87 -9.45
CA SER A 135 22.52 -1.80 -10.58
C SER A 135 21.49 -2.89 -10.23
N ILE A 136 20.90 -2.86 -9.04
CA ILE A 136 19.94 -3.90 -8.58
C ILE A 136 18.74 -4.04 -9.53
N PHE A 137 18.37 -2.97 -10.22
CA PHE A 137 17.26 -2.92 -11.18
C PHE A 137 17.74 -2.52 -12.58
N GLU A 138 18.99 -2.83 -12.92
CA GLU A 138 19.53 -2.60 -14.25
C GLU A 138 18.68 -3.30 -15.33
N GLY A 139 18.47 -2.60 -16.45
CA GLY A 139 17.58 -3.05 -17.53
C GLY A 139 16.09 -2.72 -17.33
N VAL A 140 15.68 -2.26 -16.15
CA VAL A 140 14.26 -1.88 -15.87
C VAL A 140 14.15 -0.48 -15.26
N ALA A 141 15.13 -0.04 -14.47
CA ALA A 141 15.22 1.30 -13.90
C ALA A 141 16.37 2.09 -14.54
N ASP A 142 16.21 3.41 -14.62
CA ASP A 142 17.20 4.32 -15.19
C ASP A 142 17.29 5.64 -14.41
N ILE A 143 18.24 6.50 -14.77
CA ILE A 143 18.44 7.82 -14.21
C ILE A 143 17.49 8.81 -14.90
N GLY A 144 16.49 9.26 -14.16
CA GLY A 144 15.55 10.29 -14.57
C GLY A 144 15.82 11.63 -13.88
N TYR A 145 15.31 12.71 -14.49
CA TYR A 145 15.27 14.03 -13.88
C TYR A 145 13.84 14.40 -13.52
N ASN A 146 13.62 14.83 -12.27
CA ASN A 146 12.37 15.44 -11.84
C ASN A 146 12.51 16.97 -11.86
N ALA A 147 11.84 17.62 -12.80
CA ALA A 147 11.89 19.07 -12.98
C ALA A 147 11.31 19.82 -11.77
N SER A 148 10.15 19.41 -11.25
CA SER A 148 9.50 20.09 -10.12
C SER A 148 10.33 20.13 -8.84
N LYS A 149 11.23 19.15 -8.65
CA LYS A 149 12.13 19.07 -7.49
C LYS A 149 13.59 19.38 -7.84
N HIS A 150 13.87 19.74 -9.08
CA HIS A 150 15.23 19.93 -9.61
C HIS A 150 16.22 18.82 -9.22
N GLN A 151 15.79 17.56 -9.32
CA GLN A 151 16.53 16.43 -8.76
C GLN A 151 16.68 15.27 -9.75
N TRP A 152 17.90 14.77 -9.89
CA TRP A 152 18.22 13.51 -10.54
C TRP A 152 17.98 12.32 -9.61
N PHE A 153 17.35 11.27 -10.11
CA PHE A 153 17.09 10.04 -9.37
C PHE A 153 17.31 8.82 -10.24
N TYR A 154 17.95 7.79 -9.70
CA TYR A 154 17.90 6.44 -10.28
C TYR A 154 16.66 5.72 -9.75
N GLY A 155 15.76 5.29 -10.64
CA GLY A 155 14.55 4.58 -10.24
C GLY A 155 13.43 4.60 -11.27
N PHE A 156 12.19 4.70 -10.79
CA PHE A 156 10.99 4.65 -11.63
C PHE A 156 10.23 5.97 -11.57
N LYS A 157 9.59 6.35 -12.68
CA LYS A 157 8.57 7.41 -12.66
C LYS A 157 7.21 6.72 -12.51
N VAL A 158 6.57 6.92 -11.36
CA VAL A 158 5.27 6.31 -11.08
C VAL A 158 4.20 7.22 -11.65
N HIS A 159 3.27 6.63 -12.40
CA HIS A 159 2.05 7.28 -12.88
C HIS A 159 0.87 6.71 -12.10
N MET A 160 0.13 7.57 -11.42
CA MET A 160 -1.08 7.21 -10.69
C MET A 160 -2.32 7.67 -11.44
N LEU A 161 -3.29 6.75 -11.50
CA LEU A 161 -4.68 6.94 -11.86
C LEU A 161 -5.50 6.90 -10.57
#